data_AF-A0A517VTN7-F1
#
_entry.id   AF-A0A517VTN7-F1
#
_cell.length_a   1.000
_cell.length_b   1.000
_cell.length_c   1.000
_cell.angle_alpha   90.00
_cell.angle_beta   90.00
_cell.angle_gamma   90.00
#
_symmetry.space_group_name_H-M   'P 1'
#
loop_
_entity.id
_entity.type
_entity.pdbx_description
1 polymer ?
#
loop_
_entity_poly.entity_id
_entity_poly.type
_entity_poly.pdbx_seq_one_letter_code
_entity_poly.pdbx_strand_id
1 'polypeptide(L)'
;MKIASTVLLLVLFISITGCGGATNDTAGDSDGSATNNITSTADMKTALESIAKTGEMGSAAMGFRETLEGLKQSDAAKADKLLADLDKLEAASSPAAVKKIAKQMVDKL
;
A
#
# COMPACT_ATOMS: atom_id res chain seq x y z
N MET A 1 -36.19 25.66 -1.99
CA MET A 1 -37.02 24.95 -2.99
C MET A 1 -36.47 25.28 -4.38
N LYS A 2 -35.71 24.34 -4.97
CA LYS A 2 -35.29 24.26 -6.39
C LYS A 2 -34.50 22.96 -6.54
N ILE A 3 -35.23 21.86 -6.40
CA ILE A 3 -34.83 20.52 -6.82
C ILE A 3 -35.59 20.25 -8.12
N ALA A 4 -34.89 20.12 -9.24
CA ALA A 4 -35.34 19.45 -10.45
C ALA A 4 -34.33 19.71 -11.58
N SER A 5 -34.12 18.71 -12.43
CA SER A 5 -33.34 18.79 -13.68
C SER A 5 -31.84 18.93 -13.44
N THR A 6 -30.97 17.94 -13.69
CA THR A 6 -30.92 17.11 -14.90
C THR A 6 -29.88 16.01 -14.64
N VAL A 7 -30.21 15.04 -13.78
CA VAL A 7 -29.52 13.74 -13.70
C VAL A 7 -30.36 12.77 -14.50
N LEU A 8 -30.20 12.75 -15.83
CA LEU A 8 -30.56 11.63 -16.69
C LEU A 8 -30.12 11.97 -18.11
N LEU A 9 -29.56 10.98 -18.83
CA LEU A 9 -29.48 10.95 -20.30
C LEU A 9 -28.42 11.83 -20.99
N LEU A 10 -27.15 11.42 -20.95
CA LEU A 10 -26.34 11.37 -22.18
C LEU A 10 -25.11 10.44 -22.07
N VAL A 11 -25.33 9.21 -21.60
CA VAL A 11 -24.45 8.08 -21.93
C VAL A 11 -24.77 7.68 -23.36
N LEU A 12 -23.98 8.11 -24.36
CA LEU A 12 -23.82 7.39 -25.62
C LEU A 12 -22.71 8.03 -26.47
N PHE A 13 -21.85 7.18 -27.05
CA PHE A 13 -20.75 7.46 -28.00
C PHE A 13 -19.38 7.80 -27.41
N ILE A 14 -18.54 6.76 -27.30
CA ILE A 14 -17.18 6.65 -27.89
C ILE A 14 -16.79 5.16 -27.69
N SER A 15 -17.16 4.30 -28.64
CA SER A 15 -16.33 3.84 -29.76
C SER A 15 -15.57 2.57 -29.42
N ILE A 16 -16.14 1.50 -29.98
CA ILE A 16 -15.65 0.14 -30.06
C ILE A 16 -14.51 0.13 -31.09
N THR A 17 -13.27 -0.09 -30.68
CA THR A 17 -12.20 -0.66 -31.55
C THR A 17 -11.22 -1.40 -30.66
N GLY A 18 -11.20 -2.74 -30.78
CA GLY A 18 -10.23 -3.56 -30.06
C GLY A 18 -10.55 -5.05 -30.03
N CYS A 19 -10.99 -5.62 -31.16
CA CYS A 19 -10.97 -7.06 -31.42
C CYS A 19 -9.64 -7.38 -32.11
N GLY A 20 -8.90 -8.37 -31.60
CA GLY A 20 -7.65 -8.85 -32.19
C GLY A 20 -7.04 -9.92 -31.29
N GLY A 21 -7.50 -11.16 -31.46
CA GLY A 21 -6.94 -12.31 -30.76
C GLY A 21 -5.60 -12.74 -31.36
N ALA A 22 -4.74 -13.30 -30.52
CA ALA A 22 -3.97 -14.52 -30.76
C ALA A 22 -3.03 -14.75 -29.57
N THR A 23 -3.04 -15.99 -29.11
CA THR A 23 -2.18 -16.63 -28.13
C THR A 23 -0.71 -16.23 -28.24
N ASN A 24 -0.02 -16.10 -27.10
CA ASN A 24 1.21 -16.81 -26.80
C ASN A 24 1.62 -16.55 -25.33
N ASP A 25 1.85 -17.64 -24.60
CA ASP A 25 2.42 -17.73 -23.27
C ASP A 25 3.52 -16.70 -22.99
N THR A 26 3.45 -16.03 -21.84
CA THR A 26 4.60 -15.74 -20.95
C THR A 26 4.09 -15.22 -19.60
N ALA A 27 4.28 -16.05 -18.58
CA ALA A 27 4.53 -15.75 -17.17
C ALA A 27 3.88 -14.51 -16.53
N GLY A 28 3.04 -14.78 -15.54
CA GLY A 28 3.16 -14.13 -14.23
C GLY A 28 2.51 -12.76 -14.08
N ASP A 29 1.35 -12.80 -13.43
CA ASP A 29 0.91 -11.85 -12.41
C ASP A 29 0.60 -10.40 -12.84
N SER A 30 -0.69 -10.16 -13.07
CA SER A 30 -1.33 -8.85 -12.80
C SER A 30 -2.83 -9.10 -12.73
N ASP A 31 -3.26 -9.87 -11.73
CA ASP A 31 -4.67 -9.96 -11.39
C ASP A 31 -5.01 -8.89 -10.35
N GLY A 32 -5.90 -7.99 -10.75
CA GLY A 32 -6.39 -6.91 -9.94
C GLY A 32 -7.16 -7.41 -8.74
N SER A 33 -6.50 -7.44 -7.59
CA SER A 33 -7.13 -7.29 -6.29
C SER A 33 -6.08 -6.74 -5.33
N ALA A 34 -6.01 -5.41 -5.23
CA ALA A 34 -5.29 -4.73 -4.15
C ALA A 34 -6.01 -5.02 -2.82
N THR A 35 -5.98 -6.28 -2.40
CA THR A 35 -6.09 -6.61 -0.99
C THR A 35 -4.89 -5.91 -0.40
N ASN A 36 -5.13 -4.83 0.35
CA ASN A 36 -4.13 -4.00 0.99
C ASN A 36 -3.45 -4.80 2.12
N ASN A 37 -2.82 -5.91 1.73
CA ASN A 37 -2.18 -6.88 2.59
C ASN A 37 -0.70 -6.83 2.26
N ILE A 38 0.07 -6.37 3.24
CA ILE A 38 1.51 -6.28 3.10
C ILE A 38 2.08 -7.68 3.33
N THR A 39 2.57 -8.31 2.27
CA THR A 39 3.14 -9.68 2.30
C THR A 39 4.64 -9.71 2.00
N SER A 40 5.22 -8.55 1.70
CA SER A 40 6.62 -8.38 1.29
C SER A 40 7.24 -7.12 1.89
N THR A 41 8.55 -7.15 2.11
CA THR A 41 9.33 -5.99 2.55
C THR A 41 9.32 -4.85 1.53
N ALA A 42 9.16 -5.14 0.23
CA ALA A 42 9.04 -4.13 -0.81
C ALA A 42 7.71 -3.35 -0.75
N ASP A 43 6.60 -4.08 -0.52
CA ASP A 43 5.28 -3.47 -0.34
C ASP A 43 5.23 -2.68 0.96
N MET A 44 5.84 -3.23 2.03
CA MET A 44 6.00 -2.55 3.30
C MET A 44 6.77 -1.24 3.14
N LYS A 45 7.88 -1.25 2.38
CA LYS A 45 8.68 -0.04 2.11
C LYS A 45 7.85 1.01 1.39
N THR A 46 7.10 0.63 0.36
CA THR A 46 6.22 1.53 -0.39
C THR A 46 5.14 2.15 0.50
N ALA A 47 4.51 1.34 1.35
CA ALA A 47 3.52 1.81 2.32
C ALA A 47 4.15 2.77 3.34
N LEU A 48 5.32 2.43 3.90
CA LEU A 48 6.05 3.29 4.83
C LEU A 48 6.49 4.61 4.18
N GLU A 49 6.87 4.63 2.90
CA GLU A 49 7.16 5.87 2.18
C GLU A 49 5.92 6.75 2.03
N SER A 50 4.75 6.15 1.80
CA SER A 50 3.48 6.88 1.80
C SER A 50 3.20 7.48 3.18
N ILE A 51 3.32 6.68 4.25
CA ILE A 51 3.14 7.10 5.64
C ILE A 51 4.15 8.21 6.01
N ALA A 52 5.40 8.12 5.52
CA ALA A 52 6.42 9.14 5.73
C ALA A 52 6.08 10.49 5.06
N LYS A 53 5.28 10.46 3.99
CA LYS A 53 4.81 11.66 3.28
C LYS A 53 3.54 12.22 3.92
N THR A 54 2.55 11.37 4.20
CA THR A 54 1.21 11.76 4.68
C THR A 54 1.18 11.97 6.19
N GLY A 55 1.88 11.14 6.94
CA GLY A 55 1.81 11.06 8.41
C GLY A 55 0.61 10.26 8.91
N GLU A 56 0.01 9.47 8.03
CA GLU A 56 -1.19 8.68 8.29
C GLU A 56 -0.88 7.21 8.04
N MET A 57 -0.98 6.38 9.09
CA MET A 57 -0.69 4.95 9.00
C MET A 57 -1.76 4.20 8.19
N GLY A 58 -3.03 4.57 8.37
CA GLY A 58 -4.17 3.97 7.68
C GLY A 58 -4.23 2.44 7.77
N SER A 59 -4.98 1.81 6.86
CA SER A 59 -5.01 0.34 6.74
C SER A 59 -3.73 -0.23 6.12
N ALA A 60 -2.85 0.62 5.56
CA ALA A 60 -1.63 0.21 4.88
C ALA A 60 -0.59 -0.44 5.80
N ALA A 61 -0.72 -0.27 7.12
CA ALA A 61 0.10 -0.98 8.09
C ALA A 61 -0.39 -2.38 8.45
N MET A 62 -1.56 -2.80 7.98
CA MET A 62 -2.01 -4.19 8.15
C MET A 62 -1.04 -5.12 7.42
N GLY A 63 -0.42 -6.04 8.17
CA GLY A 63 0.61 -6.95 7.66
C GLY A 63 2.06 -6.52 7.89
N PHE A 64 2.32 -5.31 8.40
CA PHE A 64 3.69 -4.88 8.73
C PHE A 64 4.35 -5.79 9.77
N ARG A 65 3.63 -6.14 10.84
CA ARG A 65 4.18 -6.99 11.90
C ARG A 65 4.50 -8.39 11.38
N GLU A 66 3.57 -9.00 10.65
CA GLU A 66 3.77 -10.33 10.05
C GLU A 66 4.93 -10.33 9.04
N THR A 67 5.03 -9.31 8.19
CA THR A 67 6.15 -9.16 7.24
C THR A 67 7.49 -9.06 7.96
N LEU A 68 7.57 -8.27 9.05
CA LEU A 68 8.79 -8.15 9.84
C LEU A 68 9.11 -9.42 10.64
N GLU A 69 8.11 -10.15 11.11
CA GLU A 69 8.31 -11.46 11.72
C GLU A 69 8.85 -12.48 10.72
N GLY A 70 8.37 -12.44 9.46
CA GLY A 70 8.95 -13.19 8.36
C GLY A 70 10.42 -12.81 8.09
N LEU A 71 10.75 -11.52 8.16
CA LEU A 71 12.14 -11.05 8.01
C LEU A 71 13.09 -11.62 9.06
N LYS A 72 12.60 -12.04 10.25
CA LYS A 72 13.46 -12.69 11.26
C LYS A 72 14.14 -13.95 10.76
N GLN A 73 13.52 -14.65 9.81
CA GLN A 73 14.08 -15.88 9.24
C GLN A 73 15.36 -15.62 8.44
N SER A 74 15.53 -14.42 7.89
CA SER A 74 16.69 -14.04 7.08
C SER A 74 17.61 -13.02 7.76
N ASP A 75 17.06 -12.09 8.53
CA ASP A 75 17.81 -11.03 9.23
C ASP A 75 17.11 -10.63 10.54
N ALA A 76 17.30 -11.45 11.57
CA ALA A 76 16.71 -11.23 12.90
C ALA A 76 17.08 -9.88 13.51
N ALA A 77 18.34 -9.44 13.37
CA ALA A 77 18.79 -8.19 13.96
C ALA A 77 18.12 -6.97 13.31
N LYS A 78 17.94 -6.99 11.98
CA LYS A 78 17.19 -5.95 11.27
C LYS A 78 15.70 -6.00 11.63
N ALA A 79 15.10 -7.20 11.64
CA ALA A 79 13.71 -7.39 11.98
C ALA A 79 13.37 -6.90 13.40
N ASP A 80 14.19 -7.21 14.41
CA ASP A 80 13.97 -6.75 15.79
C ASP A 80 14.04 -5.23 15.90
N LYS A 81 14.99 -4.59 15.19
CA LYS A 81 15.07 -3.12 15.15
C LYS A 81 13.85 -2.50 14.47
N LEU A 82 13.36 -3.11 13.39
CA LEU A 82 12.19 -2.64 12.66
C LEU A 82 10.90 -2.85 13.46
N LEU A 83 10.76 -3.97 14.18
CA LEU A 83 9.60 -4.22 15.05
C LEU A 83 9.55 -3.21 16.19
N ALA A 84 10.69 -2.90 16.81
CA ALA A 84 10.75 -1.87 17.85
C ALA A 84 10.40 -0.47 17.33
N ASP A 85 10.67 -0.17 16.05
CA ASP A 85 10.23 1.08 15.45
C ASP A 85 8.77 1.05 15.01
N LEU A 86 8.25 -0.12 14.59
CA LEU A 86 6.83 -0.32 14.34
C LEU A 86 6.01 -0.05 15.59
N ASP A 87 6.41 -0.59 16.75
CA ASP A 87 5.73 -0.33 18.03
C ASP A 87 5.70 1.18 18.35
N LYS A 88 6.78 1.92 18.03
CA LYS A 88 6.80 3.39 18.19
C LYS A 88 5.90 4.09 17.18
N LEU A 89 5.83 3.58 15.95
CA LEU A 89 5.00 4.13 14.88
C LEU A 89 3.52 4.00 15.25
N GLU A 90 3.13 2.84 15.79
CA GLU A 90 1.77 2.56 16.28
C GLU A 90 1.41 3.40 17.50
N ALA A 91 2.38 3.65 18.40
CA ALA A 91 2.18 4.50 19.56
C ALA A 91 2.21 6.01 19.24
N ALA A 92 2.65 6.42 18.06
CA ALA A 92 2.82 7.83 17.71
C ALA A 92 1.46 8.51 17.46
N SER A 93 1.13 9.51 18.28
CA SER A 93 -0.15 10.24 18.17
C SER A 93 -0.07 11.52 17.34
N SER A 94 1.10 11.88 16.81
CA SER A 94 1.27 13.09 16.00
C SER A 94 1.74 12.74 14.57
N PRO A 95 1.19 13.39 13.53
CA PRO A 95 1.61 13.14 12.16
C PRO A 95 3.12 13.35 11.96
N ALA A 96 3.71 14.33 12.63
CA ALA A 96 5.16 14.58 12.55
C ALA A 96 6.00 13.41 13.10
N ALA A 97 5.58 12.81 14.21
CA ALA A 97 6.24 11.63 14.77
C ALA A 97 6.06 10.41 13.85
N VAL A 98 4.84 10.20 13.34
CA VAL A 98 4.54 9.14 12.37
C VAL A 98 5.43 9.25 11.14
N LYS A 99 5.53 10.44 10.53
CA LYS A 99 6.39 10.66 9.36
C LYS A 99 7.85 10.33 9.64
N LYS A 100 8.36 10.80 10.79
CA LYS A 100 9.75 10.58 11.19
C LYS A 100 10.07 9.11 11.37
N ILE A 101 9.23 8.38 12.12
CA ILE A 101 9.47 6.97 12.42
C ILE A 101 9.32 6.13 11.15
N ALA A 102 8.30 6.40 10.32
CA ALA A 102 8.13 5.70 9.04
C ALA A 102 9.35 5.87 8.13
N LYS A 103 9.90 7.10 8.03
CA LYS A 103 11.14 7.34 7.28
C LYS A 103 12.32 6.53 7.83
N GLN A 104 12.47 6.48 9.15
CA GLN A 104 13.53 5.69 9.79
C GLN A 104 13.40 4.19 9.50
N MET A 105 12.18 3.68 9.35
CA MET A 105 11.94 2.29 8.97
C MET A 105 12.28 2.05 7.49
N VAL A 106 11.92 2.96 6.58
CA VAL A 106 12.30 2.90 5.16
C VAL A 106 13.82 2.85 4.99
N ASP A 107 14.56 3.68 5.74
CA ASP A 107 16.02 3.76 5.64
C ASP A 107 16.72 2.45 6.11
N LYS A 108 16.02 1.58 6.84
CA LYS A 108 16.52 0.29 7.35
C LYS A 108 16.12 -0.91 6.51
N LEU A 109 15.12 -0.76 5.64
CA LEU A 109 14.64 -1.75 4.67
C LEU A 109 15.43 -1.67 3.36
#